data_AF-A0A5K1GHE2-F1
#
_entry.id   AF-A0A5K1GHE2-F1
#
_cell.length_a   1.000
_cell.length_b   1.000
_cell.length_c   1.000
_cell.angle_alpha   90.00
_cell.angle_beta   90.00
_cell.angle_gamma   90.00
#
_symmetry.space_group_name_H-M   'P 1'
#
loop_
_entity.id
_entity.type
_entity.pdbx_description
1 polymer ?
#
loop_
_entity_poly.entity_id
_entity_poly.type
_entity_poly.pdbx_seq_one_letter_code
_entity_poly.pdbx_strand_id
1 'polypeptide(L)'
;VVRYFLDPKTFQKVKFVYPKKDGSVELMRQAFDIETLPTIFGGKNPTKYDHEEFSRLMAMDDVKTARFWGFSDKLVNARSCFAAEMTRDEMKSIAPPAS
;
A
#
# COMPACT_ATOMS: atom_id res chain seq x y z
N VAL A 1 8.74 22.27 -1.10
CA VAL A 1 9.64 21.69 -2.15
C VAL A 1 8.96 20.57 -2.94
N VAL A 2 8.21 19.64 -2.35
CA VAL A 2 7.53 18.54 -3.09
C VAL A 2 6.44 19.01 -4.08
N ARG A 3 5.78 20.17 -3.82
CA ARG A 3 4.66 20.66 -4.64
C ARG A 3 4.97 20.85 -6.13
N TYR A 4 6.22 21.14 -6.50
CA TYR A 4 6.60 21.37 -7.90
C TYR A 4 6.67 20.09 -8.74
N PHE A 5 6.70 18.92 -8.09
CA PHE A 5 6.79 17.62 -8.74
C PHE A 5 5.43 16.93 -8.89
N LEU A 6 4.35 17.54 -8.38
CA LEU A 6 3.01 16.97 -8.44
C LEU A 6 2.21 17.61 -9.56
N ASP A 7 1.59 16.79 -10.40
CA ASP A 7 0.61 17.29 -11.36
C ASP A 7 -0.61 17.89 -10.62
N PRO A 8 -1.35 18.81 -11.26
CA PRO A 8 -2.50 19.45 -10.62
C PRO A 8 -3.56 18.45 -10.13
N LYS A 9 -3.75 17.31 -10.81
CA LYS A 9 -4.74 16.30 -10.41
C LYS A 9 -4.33 15.54 -9.16
N THR A 10 -3.05 15.19 -9.04
CA THR A 10 -2.48 14.51 -7.88
C THR A 10 -2.38 15.45 -6.69
N PHE A 11 -2.06 16.72 -6.95
CA PHE A 11 -2.04 17.75 -5.92
C PHE A 11 -3.39 17.90 -5.20
N GLN A 12 -4.52 17.73 -5.90
CA GLN A 12 -5.84 17.77 -5.29
C GLN A 12 -6.15 16.55 -4.40
N LYS A 13 -5.58 15.38 -4.72
CA LYS A 13 -5.78 14.12 -3.99
C LYS A 13 -4.90 14.03 -2.73
N VAL A 14 -3.70 14.60 -2.77
CA VAL A 14 -2.79 14.56 -1.63
C VAL A 14 -3.24 15.58 -0.58
N LYS A 15 -3.61 15.08 0.60
CA LYS A 15 -3.93 15.90 1.78
C LYS A 15 -2.90 15.61 2.87
N PHE A 16 -2.32 16.69 3.39
CA PHE A 16 -1.39 16.60 4.51
C PHE A 16 -2.16 16.84 5.81
N VAL A 17 -2.14 15.86 6.69
CA VAL A 17 -2.75 15.92 8.02
C VAL A 17 -1.68 16.29 9.03
N TYR A 18 -2.00 17.25 9.89
CA TYR A 18 -1.16 17.77 10.94
C TYR A 18 -1.86 17.61 12.29
N PRO A 19 -1.31 16.82 13.23
CA PRO A 19 -1.95 16.55 14.52
C PRO A 19 -2.25 17.81 15.36
N LYS A 20 -1.49 18.89 15.16
CA LYS A 20 -1.63 20.17 15.88
C LYS A 20 -2.70 21.10 15.29
N LYS A 21 -3.37 20.68 14.20
CA LYS A 21 -4.40 21.47 13.53
C LYS A 21 -5.70 20.68 13.49
N ASP A 22 -6.65 21.10 14.31
CA ASP A 22 -7.95 20.43 14.50
C ASP A 22 -8.66 20.16 13.17
N GLY A 23 -8.69 21.15 12.28
CA GLY A 23 -9.33 21.00 10.97
C GLY A 23 -8.68 19.97 10.04
N SER A 24 -7.43 19.55 10.28
CA SER A 24 -6.81 18.49 9.48
C SER A 24 -6.99 17.10 10.12
N VAL A 25 -7.12 17.04 11.45
CA VAL A 25 -7.46 15.80 12.16
C VAL A 25 -8.89 15.38 11.79
N GLU A 26 -9.81 16.35 11.68
CA GLU A 26 -11.17 16.07 11.24
C GLU A 26 -11.23 15.52 9.80
N LEU A 27 -10.38 16.02 8.90
CA LEU A 27 -10.25 15.48 7.54
C LEU A 27 -9.83 14.01 7.56
N MET A 28 -8.95 13.61 8.50
CA MET A 28 -8.54 12.22 8.67
C MET A 28 -9.71 11.34 9.15
N ARG A 29 -10.51 11.84 10.10
CA ARG A 29 -11.72 11.16 10.63
C ARG A 29 -12.83 10.99 9.60
N GLN A 30 -12.94 11.94 8.66
CA GLN A 30 -13.93 11.86 7.57
C GLN A 30 -13.53 10.84 6.49
N ALA A 31 -12.22 10.69 6.25
CA ALA A 31 -11.70 9.80 5.23
C ALA A 31 -11.53 8.35 5.73
N PHE A 32 -11.23 8.17 7.01
CA PHE A 32 -10.93 6.87 7.61
C PHE A 32 -11.69 6.67 8.92
N ASP A 33 -12.07 5.41 9.16
CA ASP A 33 -12.63 5.02 10.46
C ASP A 33 -11.50 4.85 11.49
N ILE A 34 -11.54 5.68 12.53
CA ILE A 34 -10.52 5.77 13.56
C ILE A 34 -10.49 4.53 14.46
N GLU A 35 -11.62 3.85 14.62
CA GLU A 35 -11.74 2.70 15.52
C GLU A 35 -11.08 1.45 14.91
N THR A 36 -11.08 1.33 13.59
CA THR A 36 -10.40 0.24 12.87
C THR A 36 -8.96 0.58 12.48
N LEU A 37 -8.65 1.87 12.29
CA LEU A 37 -7.32 2.32 11.87
C LEU A 37 -6.25 2.08 12.96
N PRO A 38 -5.10 1.46 12.62
CA PRO A 38 -4.00 1.27 13.56
C PRO A 38 -3.45 2.57 14.15
N THR A 39 -3.02 2.53 15.41
CA THR A 39 -2.47 3.69 16.14
C THR A 39 -1.26 4.30 15.45
N ILE A 40 -0.43 3.50 14.79
CA ILE A 40 0.73 4.00 14.01
C ILE A 40 0.34 4.89 12.83
N PHE A 41 -0.91 4.80 12.36
CA PHE A 41 -1.46 5.63 11.30
C PHE A 41 -2.34 6.77 11.84
N GLY A 42 -2.36 6.98 13.16
CA GLY A 42 -3.15 8.01 13.82
C GLY A 42 -4.56 7.57 14.25
N GLY A 43 -4.86 6.27 14.16
CA GLY A 43 -6.10 5.70 14.68
C GLY A 43 -6.05 5.31 16.17
N LYS A 44 -7.01 4.53 16.63
CA LYS A 44 -7.08 4.03 18.02
C LYS A 44 -6.83 2.53 18.15
N ASN A 45 -6.77 1.79 17.05
CA ASN A 45 -6.61 0.35 17.09
C ASN A 45 -5.17 -0.04 17.48
N PRO A 46 -4.95 -0.74 18.60
CA PRO A 46 -3.61 -1.12 19.07
C PRO A 46 -2.96 -2.28 18.28
N THR A 47 -3.49 -2.64 17.11
CA THR A 47 -2.95 -3.70 16.25
C THR A 47 -1.50 -3.39 15.86
N LYS A 48 -0.63 -4.39 16.01
CA LYS A 48 0.77 -4.34 15.60
C LYS A 48 0.93 -4.95 14.21
N TYR A 49 1.98 -4.53 13.50
CA TYR A 49 2.29 -5.08 12.20
C TYR A 49 2.85 -6.51 12.32
N ASP A 50 2.19 -7.47 11.68
CA ASP A 50 2.65 -8.86 11.51
C ASP A 50 2.88 -9.15 10.02
N HIS A 51 4.14 -9.35 9.65
CA HIS A 51 4.52 -9.56 8.26
C HIS A 51 3.85 -10.79 7.62
N GLU A 52 3.74 -11.91 8.34
CA GLU A 52 3.20 -13.14 7.79
C GLU A 52 1.71 -13.00 7.52
N GLU A 53 0.97 -12.40 8.45
CA GLU A 53 -0.46 -12.19 8.31
C GLU A 53 -0.76 -11.19 7.18
N PHE A 54 -0.11 -10.03 7.17
CA PHE A 54 -0.36 -8.99 6.17
C PHE A 54 0.06 -9.43 4.76
N SER A 55 1.19 -10.13 4.61
CA SER A 55 1.62 -10.64 3.29
C SER A 55 0.64 -11.66 2.72
N ARG A 56 0.13 -12.56 3.57
CA ARG A 56 -0.92 -13.52 3.19
C ARG A 56 -2.19 -12.81 2.77
N LEU A 57 -2.63 -11.79 3.51
CA LEU A 57 -3.83 -11.01 3.17
C LEU A 57 -3.68 -10.28 1.83
N MET A 58 -2.52 -9.67 1.55
CA MET A 58 -2.22 -9.01 0.26
C MET A 58 -2.35 -9.99 -0.91
N ALA A 59 -1.72 -11.17 -0.81
CA ALA A 59 -1.79 -12.19 -1.86
C ALA A 59 -3.23 -12.70 -2.10
N MET A 60 -4.03 -12.84 -1.04
CA MET A 60 -5.43 -13.24 -1.16
C MET A 60 -6.28 -12.16 -1.84
N ASP A 61 -6.05 -10.89 -1.51
CA ASP A 61 -6.77 -9.78 -2.11
C ASP A 61 -6.39 -9.58 -3.59
N ASP A 62 -5.13 -9.80 -3.96
CA ASP A 62 -4.68 -9.81 -5.35
C ASP A 62 -5.43 -10.86 -6.17
N VAL A 63 -5.58 -12.08 -5.64
CA VAL A 63 -6.35 -13.16 -6.30
C VAL A 63 -7.83 -12.78 -6.43
N LYS A 64 -8.43 -12.22 -5.37
CA LYS A 64 -9.83 -11.77 -5.37
C LYS A 64 -10.05 -10.67 -6.39
N THR A 65 -9.14 -9.69 -6.43
CA THR A 65 -9.15 -8.55 -7.34
C THR A 65 -8.96 -9.01 -8.78
N ALA A 66 -8.01 -9.91 -9.06
CA ALA A 66 -7.82 -10.49 -10.39
C ALA A 66 -9.06 -11.23 -10.89
N ARG A 67 -9.77 -11.95 -10.02
CA ARG A 67 -11.06 -12.59 -10.35
C ARG A 67 -12.15 -11.55 -10.63
N PHE A 68 -12.27 -10.53 -9.78
CA PHE A 68 -13.27 -9.47 -9.92
C PHE A 68 -13.12 -8.72 -11.25
N TRP A 69 -11.88 -8.42 -11.65
CA TRP A 69 -11.57 -7.72 -12.91
C TRP A 69 -11.45 -8.66 -14.13
N GLY A 70 -11.68 -9.96 -13.97
CA GLY A 70 -11.67 -10.92 -15.09
C GLY A 70 -10.27 -11.25 -15.66
N PHE A 71 -9.21 -10.99 -14.91
CA PHE A 71 -7.83 -11.33 -15.32
C PHE A 71 -7.48 -12.81 -15.13
N SER A 72 -8.33 -13.58 -14.46
CA SER A 72 -8.10 -15.01 -14.16
C SER A 72 -7.92 -15.87 -15.41
N ASP A 73 -8.58 -15.53 -16.52
CA ASP A 73 -8.58 -16.39 -17.72
C ASP A 73 -7.30 -16.25 -18.57
N LYS A 74 -6.50 -15.20 -18.33
CA LYS A 74 -5.22 -15.01 -19.05
C LYS A 74 -4.01 -15.59 -18.33
N LEU A 75 -4.12 -15.93 -17.04
CA LEU A 75 -2.99 -16.46 -16.26
C LEU A 75 -2.61 -17.90 -16.66
N VAL A 76 -3.57 -18.67 -17.20
CA VAL A 76 -3.29 -20.02 -17.73
C VAL A 76 -2.50 -19.98 -19.05
N ASN A 77 -2.62 -18.93 -19.86
CA ASN A 77 -1.85 -18.78 -21.10
C ASN A 77 -0.56 -17.96 -20.91
N ALA A 78 -0.43 -17.20 -19.82
CA ALA A 78 0.76 -16.40 -19.50
C ALA A 78 1.88 -17.18 -18.78
N ARG A 79 1.76 -18.51 -18.65
CA ARG A 79 2.89 -19.37 -18.25
C ARG A 79 4.07 -19.26 -19.21
N SER A 80 3.89 -18.72 -20.42
CA SER A 80 4.97 -18.49 -21.38
C SER A 80 5.64 -17.12 -21.30
N CYS A 81 5.10 -16.13 -20.57
CA CYS A 81 5.65 -14.76 -20.58
C CYS A 81 6.26 -14.28 -19.26
N PHE A 82 5.97 -14.91 -18.12
CA PHE A 82 6.66 -14.60 -16.85
C PHE A 82 7.64 -15.70 -16.41
N ALA A 83 7.74 -16.80 -17.16
CA ALA A 83 8.63 -17.93 -16.86
C ALA A 83 9.99 -17.85 -17.55
N ALA A 84 10.30 -16.77 -18.28
CA ALA A 84 11.64 -16.50 -18.75
C ALA A 84 12.35 -15.59 -17.74
N GLU A 85 13.15 -16.24 -16.90
CA GLU A 85 14.29 -15.67 -16.19
C GLU A 85 14.02 -14.83 -14.93
N MET A 86 13.71 -15.54 -13.85
CA MET A 86 14.23 -15.18 -12.53
C MET A 86 15.24 -16.27 -12.13
N THR A 87 16.37 -16.29 -12.84
CA THR A 87 17.54 -17.03 -12.37
C THR A 87 17.92 -16.49 -11.01
N ARG A 88 17.85 -17.39 -10.05
CA ARG A 88 18.43 -17.38 -8.71
C ARG A 88 19.86 -16.79 -8.73
N ASP A 89 19.99 -15.48 -8.73
CA ASP A 89 21.14 -14.74 -8.20
C ASP A 89 20.78 -13.27 -7.97
N GLU A 90 21.22 -12.75 -6.82
CA GLU A 90 20.98 -11.41 -6.27
C GLU A 90 19.60 -11.10 -5.68
N MET A 91 19.21 -11.85 -4.65
CA MET A 91 18.54 -11.22 -3.50
C MET A 91 19.59 -10.45 -2.67
N LYS A 92 20.14 -9.36 -3.21
CA LYS A 92 20.95 -8.42 -2.43
C LYS A 92 20.02 -7.41 -1.78
N SER A 93 20.02 -7.44 -0.45
CA SER A 93 19.41 -6.45 0.43
C SER A 93 19.77 -5.03 -0.03
N ILE A 94 18.78 -4.28 -0.53
CA ILE A 94 18.87 -2.83 -0.75
C ILE A 94 18.18 -2.16 0.43
N ALA A 95 18.79 -2.26 1.60
CA ALA A 95 18.56 -1.31 2.68
C ALA A 95 19.91 -0.66 2.99
N PRO A 96 20.07 0.67 2.84
CA PRO A 96 21.30 1.31 3.25
C PRO A 96 21.43 1.23 4.77
N PRO A 97 22.65 1.10 5.32
CA PRO A 97 22.87 1.18 6.76
C PRO A 97 22.46 2.57 7.25
N ALA A 98 21.57 2.62 8.23
CA ALA A 98 21.27 3.86 8.95
C ALA A 98 22.56 4.35 9.62
N SER A 99 23.03 5.54 9.22
CA SER A 99 24.08 6.29 9.93
C SER A 99 23.48 7.14 11.03
#